data_AF-A0A4T0V970-F1
#
_entry.id   AF-A0A4T0V970-F1
#
_cell.length_a   1.000
_cell.length_b   1.000
_cell.length_c   1.000
_cell.angle_alpha   90.00
_cell.angle_beta   90.00
_cell.angle_gamma   90.00
#
_symmetry.space_group_name_H-M   'P 1'
#
loop_
_entity.id
_entity.type
_entity.pdbx_description
1 polymer ?
#
loop_
_entity_poly.entity_id
_entity_poly.type
_entity_poly.pdbx_seq_one_letter_code
_entity_poly.pdbx_strand_id
1 'polypeptide(L)'
;MRRLLGPILLTVALATTATLTGCTATGGETGAITTAASTARDIDLARFDTADEWRTGRAAGATVVDDRLRFDSPVGTRRYNGHRYEVARWDSPWIAPGFSFTELIASWSAATPGASWIEVRVRGRSAGTGGSRTSWDVLGRWARGDKRIQRSSVSGQTDDGTSVAVDTWRTTGLASYQLRVVLLRGAGGGARPSLDLTTAMASALPSTAGATSTPGPGRGIVLPVPRYSQMVHTGHYPEWGGGGEAWCSPTSTSMVLGYYDALPRPRTYRWVAGEHTDPWVDHAARMTYDHTYDGTGNWPFTTAYAAPLAGKAFVTRLRSLREAERFIAAGIPLVVSVAFGRGELDGTPISASNGHLLVISGFRQNGDVVVNDPASSTRAGVRRTYGRDQFEKVWLEASGGLAYVIHDQAHPLPSSPGNW
;
A
#
# COMPACT_ATOMS: atom_id res chain seq x y z
N MET A 1 -25.90 72.32 -8.70
CA MET A 1 -25.53 70.98 -9.20
C MET A 1 -24.54 70.34 -8.23
N ARG A 2 -24.64 69.02 -8.01
CA ARG A 2 -23.85 68.12 -7.13
C ARG A 2 -24.38 68.05 -5.69
N ARG A 3 -25.38 67.20 -5.38
CA ARG A 3 -25.47 65.72 -5.26
C ARG A 3 -24.76 65.14 -4.02
N LEU A 4 -25.60 64.61 -3.14
CA LEU A 4 -25.35 63.81 -1.94
C LEU A 4 -24.58 62.51 -2.25
N LEU A 5 -23.68 62.14 -1.35
CA LEU A 5 -23.03 60.81 -1.28
C LEU A 5 -23.73 59.99 -0.18
N GLY A 6 -24.31 58.85 -0.56
CA GLY A 6 -24.86 57.86 0.37
C GLY A 6 -23.80 56.85 0.83
N PRO A 7 -24.06 56.06 1.89
CA PRO A 7 -23.12 55.07 2.39
C PRO A 7 -23.17 53.78 1.57
N ILE A 8 -21.99 53.27 1.21
CA ILE A 8 -21.82 51.96 0.56
C ILE A 8 -21.71 50.92 1.68
N LEU A 9 -22.70 50.03 1.76
CA LEU A 9 -22.65 48.76 2.49
C LEU A 9 -21.74 47.80 1.72
N LEU A 10 -20.63 47.38 2.34
CA LEU A 10 -19.76 46.34 1.81
C LEU A 10 -20.10 45.01 2.51
N THR A 11 -20.93 44.19 1.87
CA THR A 11 -21.15 42.79 2.23
C THR A 11 -19.91 41.99 1.87
N VAL A 12 -19.17 41.52 2.88
CA VAL A 12 -18.07 40.56 2.71
C VAL A 12 -18.66 39.16 2.87
N ALA A 13 -18.90 38.48 1.75
CA ALA A 13 -19.18 37.05 1.72
C ALA A 13 -17.84 36.29 1.69
N LEU A 14 -17.41 35.73 2.82
CA LEU A 14 -16.34 34.73 2.85
C LEU A 14 -16.94 33.36 2.50
N ALA A 15 -16.87 32.98 1.23
CA ALA A 15 -16.96 31.59 0.82
C ALA A 15 -15.54 31.01 0.78
N THR A 16 -15.07 30.45 1.89
CA THR A 16 -13.83 29.65 1.90
C THR A 16 -14.15 28.26 1.39
N THR A 17 -14.08 28.05 0.07
CA THR A 17 -13.94 26.73 -0.52
C THR A 17 -12.52 26.23 -0.24
N ALA A 18 -12.35 25.48 0.85
CA ALA A 18 -11.15 24.69 1.05
C ALA A 18 -11.14 23.56 0.02
N THR A 19 -10.47 23.78 -1.11
CA THR A 19 -9.99 22.68 -1.94
C THR A 19 -8.93 21.97 -1.12
N LEU A 20 -9.33 20.88 -0.46
CA LEU A 20 -8.37 19.89 0.00
C LEU A 20 -7.59 19.47 -1.24
N THR A 21 -6.33 19.91 -1.32
CA THR A 21 -5.32 19.23 -2.10
C THR A 21 -5.29 17.83 -1.52
N GLY A 22 -6.07 16.92 -2.11
CA GLY A 22 -6.00 15.51 -1.73
C GLY A 22 -4.56 15.03 -1.85
N CYS A 23 -4.29 13.80 -1.44
CA CYS A 23 -3.13 13.08 -1.96
C CYS A 23 -3.27 13.08 -3.49
N THR A 24 -2.75 14.11 -4.16
CA THR A 24 -2.52 14.07 -5.57
C THR A 24 -1.42 13.05 -5.66
N ALA A 25 -1.80 11.82 -6.00
CA ALA A 25 -1.00 11.10 -6.95
C ALA A 25 -0.88 12.04 -8.16
N THR A 26 0.11 12.94 -8.11
CA THR A 26 0.77 13.40 -9.31
C THR A 26 1.39 12.12 -9.87
N GLY A 27 0.56 11.35 -10.57
CA GLY A 27 1.04 10.38 -11.52
C GLY A 27 1.88 11.21 -12.46
N GLY A 28 3.19 11.22 -12.23
CA GLY A 28 4.11 11.62 -13.27
C GLY A 28 3.69 10.81 -14.50
N GLU A 29 3.40 11.50 -15.59
CA GLU A 29 3.12 10.88 -16.88
C GLU A 29 4.38 10.12 -17.33
N THR A 30 4.61 8.95 -16.75
CA THR A 30 5.45 7.91 -17.34
C THR A 30 4.64 7.34 -18.48
N GLY A 31 5.17 7.44 -19.71
CA GLY A 31 4.49 7.06 -20.95
C GLY A 31 3.52 5.89 -20.77
N ALA A 32 2.24 6.19 -20.95
CA ALA A 32 1.19 5.23 -20.67
C ALA A 32 1.30 4.07 -21.66
N ILE A 33 1.58 2.88 -21.14
CA ILE A 33 1.38 1.64 -21.88
C ILE A 33 -0.12 1.42 -21.91
N THR A 34 -0.73 1.52 -23.09
CA THR A 34 -2.16 1.25 -23.27
C THR A 34 -2.41 -0.24 -23.09
N THR A 35 -3.02 -0.61 -21.98
CA THR A 35 -3.45 -1.98 -21.68
C THR A 35 -4.90 -2.18 -22.07
N ALA A 36 -5.23 -3.26 -22.77
CA ALA A 36 -6.62 -3.63 -23.00
C ALA A 36 -7.26 -4.09 -21.67
N ALA A 37 -8.45 -3.58 -21.34
CA ALA A 37 -9.20 -4.02 -20.17
C ALA A 37 -9.61 -5.50 -20.33
N SER A 38 -9.53 -6.28 -19.25
CA SER A 38 -10.04 -7.65 -19.22
C SER A 38 -11.57 -7.65 -19.12
N THR A 39 -12.22 -8.72 -19.57
CA THR A 39 -13.65 -8.93 -19.31
C THR A 39 -13.91 -9.57 -17.95
N ALA A 40 -12.91 -10.28 -17.40
CA ALA A 40 -12.94 -10.93 -16.10
C ALA A 40 -12.09 -10.18 -15.08
N ARG A 41 -12.39 -10.36 -13.78
CA ARG A 41 -11.61 -9.81 -12.67
C ARG A 41 -10.63 -10.86 -12.15
N ASP A 42 -9.56 -11.05 -12.90
CA ASP A 42 -8.54 -12.06 -12.61
C ASP A 42 -7.49 -11.51 -11.65
N ILE A 43 -7.27 -12.24 -10.55
CA ILE A 43 -6.38 -11.87 -9.47
C ILE A 43 -5.75 -13.15 -8.92
N ASP A 44 -4.44 -13.15 -8.80
CA ASP A 44 -3.64 -14.22 -8.20
C ASP A 44 -2.64 -13.60 -7.22
N LEU A 45 -2.31 -14.32 -6.14
CA LEU A 45 -1.26 -13.94 -5.21
C LEU A 45 -0.31 -15.11 -4.97
N ALA A 46 0.96 -14.93 -5.33
CA ALA A 46 2.02 -15.82 -4.91
C ALA A 46 2.61 -15.36 -3.57
N ARG A 47 2.90 -16.32 -2.69
CA ARG A 47 3.49 -16.09 -1.36
C ARG A 47 4.76 -16.94 -1.17
N PHE A 48 5.73 -16.34 -0.50
CA PHE A 48 6.94 -16.99 -0.01
C PHE A 48 7.16 -16.57 1.44
N ASP A 49 6.86 -17.46 2.37
CA ASP A 49 7.03 -17.18 3.79
C ASP A 49 7.25 -18.41 4.68
N THR A 50 7.38 -19.59 4.07
CA THR A 50 7.86 -20.82 4.68
C THR A 50 9.19 -21.25 4.07
N ALA A 51 9.95 -22.08 4.78
CA ALA A 51 11.23 -22.55 4.30
C ALA A 51 11.14 -23.33 2.98
N ASP A 52 10.05 -24.08 2.79
CA ASP A 52 9.84 -24.86 1.57
C ASP A 52 9.54 -23.96 0.37
N GLU A 53 8.70 -22.94 0.55
CA GLU A 53 8.45 -21.94 -0.50
C GLU A 53 9.73 -21.19 -0.87
N TRP A 54 10.52 -20.73 0.11
CA TRP A 54 11.79 -20.06 -0.16
C TRP A 54 12.77 -20.93 -0.96
N ARG A 55 12.80 -22.24 -0.69
CA ARG A 55 13.67 -23.21 -1.37
C ARG A 55 13.26 -23.51 -2.81
N THR A 56 12.02 -23.19 -3.22
CA THR A 56 11.63 -23.26 -4.64
C THR A 56 12.36 -22.20 -5.49
N GLY A 57 12.83 -21.13 -4.87
CA GLY A 57 13.63 -20.09 -5.51
C GLY A 57 15.12 -20.42 -5.54
N ARG A 58 15.88 -19.60 -6.27
CA ARG A 58 17.34 -19.73 -6.42
C ARG A 58 18.05 -18.66 -5.62
N ALA A 59 18.72 -19.07 -4.55
CA ALA A 59 19.57 -18.19 -3.74
C ALA A 59 21.00 -18.09 -4.28
N ALA A 60 21.63 -16.93 -4.12
CA ALA A 60 23.08 -16.76 -4.24
C ALA A 60 23.55 -15.80 -3.14
N GLY A 61 24.30 -16.32 -2.17
CA GLY A 61 24.71 -15.56 -0.98
C GLY A 61 23.62 -15.37 0.06
N ALA A 62 22.42 -15.89 -0.19
CA ALA A 62 21.32 -15.95 0.75
C ALA A 62 21.07 -17.41 1.17
N THR A 63 20.49 -17.59 2.36
CA THR A 63 20.16 -18.89 2.93
C THR A 63 18.78 -18.85 3.58
N VAL A 64 18.18 -20.01 3.81
CA VAL A 64 16.88 -20.15 4.47
C VAL A 64 17.09 -20.69 5.87
N VAL A 65 16.67 -19.94 6.89
CA VAL A 65 16.78 -20.30 8.31
C VAL A 65 15.50 -19.84 9.02
N ASP A 66 14.86 -20.72 9.78
CA ASP A 66 13.63 -20.44 10.53
C ASP A 66 12.54 -19.74 9.69
N ASP A 67 12.19 -20.35 8.55
CA ASP A 67 11.23 -19.83 7.57
C ASP A 67 11.55 -18.45 6.97
N ARG A 68 12.80 -17.99 7.13
CA ARG A 68 13.25 -16.68 6.64
C ARG A 68 14.35 -16.82 5.61
N LEU A 69 14.26 -15.99 4.57
CA LEU A 69 15.38 -15.75 3.66
C LEU A 69 16.35 -14.75 4.30
N ARG A 70 17.62 -15.11 4.45
CA ARG A 70 18.62 -14.29 5.16
C ARG A 70 19.91 -14.14 4.36
N PHE A 71 20.56 -12.99 4.51
CA PHE A 71 21.92 -12.79 4.02
C PHE A 71 22.91 -13.74 4.71
N ASP A 72 23.62 -14.54 3.91
CA ASP A 72 24.64 -15.46 4.37
C ASP A 72 26.05 -14.95 4.06
N SER A 73 26.39 -14.89 2.77
CA SER A 73 27.70 -14.55 2.26
C SER A 73 27.60 -13.63 1.04
N PRO A 74 28.56 -12.70 0.84
CA PRO A 74 28.51 -11.81 -0.31
C PRO A 74 28.82 -12.55 -1.61
N VAL A 75 28.01 -12.34 -2.65
CA VAL A 75 28.26 -12.80 -4.02
C VAL A 75 28.68 -11.68 -4.97
N GLY A 76 28.82 -10.46 -4.44
CA GLY A 76 29.26 -9.29 -5.19
C GLY A 76 29.20 -8.02 -4.36
N THR A 77 29.54 -6.90 -4.98
CA THR A 77 29.43 -5.58 -4.35
C THR A 77 28.71 -4.58 -5.25
N ARG A 78 28.06 -3.58 -4.64
CA ARG A 78 27.38 -2.47 -5.32
C ARG A 78 27.71 -1.16 -4.64
N ARG A 79 27.94 -0.10 -5.42
CA ARG A 79 27.98 1.28 -4.91
C ARG A 79 26.58 1.88 -4.96
N TYR A 80 26.17 2.56 -3.89
CA TYR A 80 24.91 3.30 -3.82
C TYR A 80 25.07 4.48 -2.86
N ASN A 81 24.67 5.69 -3.28
CA ASN A 81 24.83 6.95 -2.55
C ASN A 81 26.22 7.10 -1.90
N GLY A 82 27.28 6.93 -2.71
CA GLY A 82 28.67 7.08 -2.25
C GLY A 82 29.22 5.92 -1.40
N HIS A 83 28.39 4.97 -0.96
CA HIS A 83 28.82 3.86 -0.12
C HIS A 83 28.90 2.52 -0.87
N ARG A 84 29.81 1.64 -0.42
CA ARG A 84 29.92 0.26 -0.93
C ARG A 84 29.12 -0.71 -0.07
N TYR A 85 28.38 -1.59 -0.74
CA TYR A 85 27.58 -2.65 -0.14
C TYR A 85 27.99 -4.00 -0.69
N GLU A 86 27.95 -5.00 0.18
CA GLU A 86 27.95 -6.42 -0.17
C GLU A 86 26.55 -6.88 -0.54
N VAL A 87 26.45 -7.79 -1.51
CA VAL A 87 25.19 -8.21 -2.13
C VAL A 87 24.98 -9.71 -1.96
N ALA A 88 23.77 -10.07 -1.57
CA ALA A 88 23.18 -11.40 -1.75
C ALA A 88 21.88 -11.27 -2.57
N ARG A 89 21.44 -12.35 -3.20
CA ARG A 89 20.21 -12.36 -4.00
C ARG A 89 19.42 -13.64 -3.83
N TRP A 90 18.12 -13.53 -4.05
CA TRP A 90 17.21 -14.64 -4.23
C TRP A 90 16.26 -14.33 -5.39
N ASP A 91 16.11 -15.29 -6.29
CA ASP A 91 15.19 -15.21 -7.42
C ASP A 91 14.06 -16.22 -7.18
N SER A 92 12.79 -15.80 -7.29
CA SER A 92 11.67 -16.74 -7.23
C SER A 92 11.72 -17.74 -8.40
N PRO A 93 10.98 -18.86 -8.37
CA PRO A 93 10.66 -19.55 -9.62
C PRO A 93 9.90 -18.61 -10.58
N TRP A 94 9.79 -19.02 -11.85
CA TRP A 94 8.83 -18.37 -12.76
C TRP A 94 7.41 -18.75 -12.32
N ILE A 95 6.57 -17.74 -12.07
CA ILE A 95 5.19 -17.91 -11.63
C ILE A 95 4.28 -17.53 -12.78
N ALA A 96 3.31 -18.38 -13.09
CA ALA A 96 2.29 -18.14 -14.10
C ALA A 96 0.92 -18.07 -13.42
N PRO A 97 0.27 -16.90 -13.34
CA PRO A 97 -1.01 -16.76 -12.64
C PRO A 97 -2.19 -17.39 -13.41
N GLY A 98 -1.95 -17.95 -14.60
CA GLY A 98 -2.98 -18.60 -15.43
C GLY A 98 -3.69 -17.66 -16.41
N PHE A 99 -3.37 -16.37 -16.39
CA PHE A 99 -3.92 -15.35 -17.28
C PHE A 99 -2.83 -14.36 -17.71
N SER A 100 -3.13 -13.55 -18.72
CA SER A 100 -2.25 -12.47 -19.17
C SER A 100 -2.40 -11.27 -18.23
N PHE A 101 -1.51 -11.12 -17.25
CA PHE A 101 -1.63 -10.07 -16.24
C PHE A 101 -1.18 -8.72 -16.79
N THR A 102 -1.89 -7.65 -16.44
CA THR A 102 -1.58 -6.27 -16.84
C THR A 102 -1.00 -5.45 -15.70
N GLU A 103 -1.21 -5.85 -14.44
CA GLU A 103 -0.65 -5.18 -13.27
C GLU A 103 -0.10 -6.20 -12.25
N LEU A 104 1.00 -5.85 -11.61
CA LEU A 104 1.61 -6.61 -10.51
C LEU A 104 2.10 -5.68 -9.40
N ILE A 105 1.85 -6.08 -8.16
CA ILE A 105 2.34 -5.38 -6.96
C ILE A 105 3.03 -6.40 -6.06
N ALA A 106 4.30 -6.15 -5.75
CA ALA A 106 5.06 -6.98 -4.82
C ALA A 106 5.04 -6.38 -3.41
N SER A 107 4.87 -7.20 -2.38
CA SER A 107 4.99 -6.80 -0.97
C SER A 107 6.07 -7.62 -0.27
N TRP A 108 6.58 -7.11 0.86
CA TRP A 108 7.61 -7.79 1.63
C TRP A 108 7.52 -7.45 3.13
N SER A 109 8.02 -8.35 3.96
CA SER A 109 8.35 -8.08 5.37
C SER A 109 9.83 -8.35 5.56
N ALA A 110 10.59 -7.33 5.99
CA ALA A 110 12.05 -7.44 6.06
C ALA A 110 12.66 -6.81 7.31
N ALA A 111 13.63 -7.49 7.91
CA ALA A 111 14.54 -6.93 8.90
C ALA A 111 15.80 -6.41 8.20
N THR A 112 16.16 -5.15 8.47
CA THR A 112 17.30 -4.47 7.85
C THR A 112 18.17 -3.79 8.92
N PRO A 113 18.88 -4.58 9.76
CA PRO A 113 19.69 -4.05 10.85
C PRO A 113 20.93 -3.28 10.35
N GLY A 114 21.38 -2.30 11.13
CA GLY A 114 22.58 -1.53 10.82
C GLY A 114 22.52 -0.85 9.45
N ALA A 115 23.63 -0.90 8.70
CA ALA A 115 23.72 -0.34 7.35
C ALA A 115 23.26 -1.34 6.27
N SER A 116 22.05 -1.90 6.43
CA SER A 116 21.47 -2.84 5.47
C SER A 116 20.13 -2.36 4.92
N TRP A 117 19.76 -2.88 3.76
CA TRP A 117 18.55 -2.57 3.02
C TRP A 117 18.27 -3.65 1.97
N ILE A 118 17.10 -3.63 1.36
CA ILE A 118 16.72 -4.54 0.28
C ILE A 118 16.31 -3.78 -0.97
N GLU A 119 16.45 -4.42 -2.12
CA GLU A 119 15.85 -3.97 -3.37
C GLU A 119 15.02 -5.10 -3.95
N VAL A 120 13.76 -4.80 -4.28
CA VAL A 120 12.85 -5.76 -4.91
C VAL A 120 12.75 -5.42 -6.39
N ARG A 121 12.87 -6.45 -7.22
CA ARG A 121 12.81 -6.35 -8.68
C ARG A 121 11.83 -7.35 -9.25
N VAL A 122 11.33 -7.05 -10.45
CA VAL A 122 10.49 -7.94 -11.23
C VAL A 122 10.96 -7.98 -12.67
N ARG A 123 10.69 -9.11 -13.33
CA ARG A 123 10.67 -9.22 -14.78
C ARG A 123 9.58 -10.18 -15.19
N GLY A 124 9.21 -10.14 -16.45
CA GLY A 124 8.17 -11.01 -16.98
C GLY A 124 8.59 -11.72 -18.26
N ARG A 125 7.68 -12.58 -18.70
CA ARG A 125 7.83 -13.33 -19.94
C ARG A 125 6.48 -13.41 -20.65
N SER A 126 6.48 -13.11 -21.93
CA SER A 126 5.32 -13.28 -22.80
C SER A 126 4.93 -14.77 -22.92
N ALA A 127 3.71 -15.03 -23.40
CA ALA A 127 3.24 -16.40 -23.64
C ALA A 127 4.06 -17.12 -24.72
N GLY A 128 3.96 -18.45 -24.75
CA GLY A 128 4.58 -19.30 -25.78
C GLY A 128 5.96 -19.87 -25.42
N THR A 129 6.32 -20.97 -26.08
CA THR A 129 7.63 -21.62 -25.93
C THR A 129 8.72 -20.67 -26.41
N GLY A 130 9.65 -20.29 -25.53
CA GLY A 130 10.70 -19.32 -25.86
C GLY A 130 10.27 -17.85 -25.82
N GLY A 131 9.11 -17.53 -25.22
CA GLY A 131 8.61 -16.17 -25.10
C GLY A 131 9.66 -15.17 -24.58
N SER A 132 9.66 -13.97 -25.17
CA SER A 132 10.60 -12.90 -24.83
C SER A 132 10.52 -12.53 -23.36
N ARG A 133 11.67 -12.25 -22.76
CA ARG A 133 11.78 -11.79 -21.37
C ARG A 133 11.97 -10.28 -21.38
N THR A 134 11.29 -9.60 -20.46
CA THR A 134 11.57 -8.19 -20.19
C THR A 134 12.91 -8.04 -19.48
N SER A 135 13.44 -6.83 -19.50
CA SER A 135 14.48 -6.38 -18.56
C SER A 135 14.00 -6.48 -17.10
N TRP A 136 14.91 -6.22 -16.16
CA TRP A 136 14.57 -6.21 -14.72
C TRP A 136 14.19 -4.80 -14.29
N ASP A 137 12.96 -4.65 -13.83
CA ASP A 137 12.45 -3.42 -13.22
C ASP A 137 12.60 -3.45 -11.70
N VAL A 138 12.90 -2.30 -11.10
CA VAL A 138 13.01 -2.11 -9.65
C VAL A 138 11.68 -1.60 -9.11
N LEU A 139 11.05 -2.38 -8.23
CA LEU A 139 9.79 -2.02 -7.56
C LEU A 139 10.00 -1.17 -6.31
N GLY A 140 11.15 -1.31 -5.66
CA GLY A 140 11.46 -0.48 -4.50
C GLY A 140 12.83 -0.74 -3.90
N ARG A 141 13.41 0.31 -3.33
CA ARG A 141 14.58 0.26 -2.46
C ARG A 141 14.12 0.58 -1.05
N TRP A 142 14.27 -0.38 -0.15
CA TRP A 142 13.63 -0.31 1.16
C TRP A 142 14.54 -0.66 2.32
N ALA A 143 14.43 0.10 3.39
CA ALA A 143 15.01 -0.20 4.69
C ALA A 143 14.01 0.16 5.78
N ARG A 144 14.00 -0.58 6.88
CA ARG A 144 13.11 -0.35 8.03
C ARG A 144 13.38 1.00 8.66
N GLY A 145 14.63 1.47 8.64
CA GLY A 145 15.02 2.81 9.06
C GLY A 145 15.22 3.75 7.86
N ASP A 146 15.38 5.04 8.13
CA ASP A 146 15.63 6.10 7.15
C ASP A 146 17.05 6.69 7.23
N LYS A 147 17.85 6.26 8.21
CA LYS A 147 19.21 6.80 8.44
C LYS A 147 20.22 6.40 7.37
N ARG A 148 20.03 5.27 6.71
CA ARG A 148 21.03 4.70 5.79
C ARG A 148 20.69 4.95 4.32
N ILE A 149 19.43 4.71 3.97
CA ILE A 149 18.87 5.08 2.69
C ILE A 149 17.53 5.76 2.95
N GLN A 150 17.21 6.70 2.06
CA GLN A 150 15.84 7.14 1.88
C GLN A 150 15.11 6.05 1.10
N ARG A 151 14.03 5.50 1.68
CA ARG A 151 13.18 4.52 0.99
C ARG A 151 12.62 5.19 -0.27
N SER A 152 12.69 4.52 -1.41
CA SER A 152 12.20 5.11 -2.65
C SER A 152 11.73 4.05 -3.65
N SER A 153 10.67 4.38 -4.38
CA SER A 153 10.40 3.80 -5.70
C SER A 153 11.50 4.23 -6.69
N VAL A 154 11.44 3.70 -7.92
CA VAL A 154 12.35 4.07 -9.01
C VAL A 154 11.50 4.42 -10.23
N SER A 155 11.59 5.68 -10.66
CA SER A 155 10.87 6.21 -11.81
C SER A 155 11.64 5.99 -13.12
N GLY A 156 10.97 6.25 -14.26
CA GLY A 156 11.60 6.26 -15.58
C GLY A 156 11.93 4.87 -16.16
N GLN A 157 11.32 3.81 -15.61
CA GLN A 157 11.47 2.44 -16.09
C GLN A 157 10.31 2.14 -17.06
N THR A 158 10.48 2.47 -18.33
CA THR A 158 9.52 2.18 -19.41
C THR A 158 10.26 1.59 -20.60
N ASP A 159 10.23 0.27 -20.74
CA ASP A 159 10.89 -0.52 -21.78
C ASP A 159 10.18 -1.88 -21.93
N ASP A 160 10.46 -2.63 -22.99
CA ASP A 160 9.99 -4.01 -23.21
C ASP A 160 8.48 -4.26 -23.03
N GLY A 161 7.64 -3.23 -23.21
CA GLY A 161 6.19 -3.33 -23.01
C GLY A 161 5.77 -3.32 -21.53
N THR A 162 6.62 -2.80 -20.64
CA THR A 162 6.37 -2.66 -19.21
C THR A 162 6.70 -1.27 -18.68
N SER A 163 6.04 -0.87 -17.60
CA SER A 163 6.37 0.35 -16.87
C SER A 163 6.13 0.23 -15.37
N VAL A 164 6.88 0.99 -14.56
CA VAL A 164 6.66 1.07 -13.10
C VAL A 164 5.97 2.39 -12.75
N ALA A 165 4.75 2.30 -12.23
CA ALA A 165 3.99 3.41 -11.66
C ALA A 165 4.06 3.34 -10.13
N VAL A 166 5.09 3.98 -9.55
CA VAL A 166 5.41 3.98 -8.11
C VAL A 166 5.66 2.58 -7.55
N ASP A 167 4.60 1.85 -7.20
CA ASP A 167 4.63 0.50 -6.64
C ASP A 167 3.93 -0.55 -7.52
N THR A 168 3.28 -0.10 -8.60
CA THR A 168 2.52 -0.95 -9.52
C THR A 168 3.29 -1.14 -10.81
N TRP A 169 3.65 -2.38 -11.11
CA TRP A 169 4.25 -2.75 -12.38
C TRP A 169 3.16 -3.02 -13.40
N ARG A 170 3.12 -2.21 -14.45
CA ARG A 170 2.16 -2.28 -15.55
C ARG A 170 2.79 -2.97 -16.74
N THR A 171 2.01 -3.80 -17.42
CA THR A 171 2.47 -4.57 -18.58
C THR A 171 1.43 -4.59 -19.69
N THR A 172 1.84 -4.76 -20.94
CA THR A 172 0.93 -4.99 -22.08
C THR A 172 0.16 -6.31 -22.02
N GLY A 173 0.44 -7.16 -21.02
CA GLY A 173 -0.07 -8.52 -20.92
C GLY A 173 1.08 -9.53 -20.94
N LEU A 174 1.48 -10.03 -19.77
CA LEU A 174 2.52 -11.04 -19.63
C LEU A 174 1.95 -12.33 -19.04
N ALA A 175 2.52 -13.47 -19.41
CA ALA A 175 2.01 -14.79 -19.02
C ALA A 175 2.64 -15.31 -17.73
N SER A 176 3.83 -14.82 -17.38
CA SER A 176 4.54 -15.22 -16.17
C SER A 176 5.49 -14.13 -15.71
N TYR A 177 5.81 -14.14 -14.42
CA TYR A 177 6.75 -13.21 -13.80
C TYR A 177 7.77 -13.94 -12.94
N GLN A 178 8.85 -13.24 -12.61
CA GLN A 178 9.85 -13.67 -11.65
C GLN A 178 10.22 -12.48 -10.77
N LEU A 179 10.21 -12.68 -9.45
CA LEU A 179 10.72 -11.71 -8.50
C LEU A 179 12.20 -11.95 -8.24
N ARG A 180 12.91 -10.86 -7.96
CA ARG A 180 14.26 -10.90 -7.38
C ARG A 180 14.29 -10.01 -6.14
N VAL A 181 14.76 -10.58 -5.05
CA VAL A 181 15.11 -9.85 -3.83
C VAL A 181 16.62 -9.73 -3.77
N VAL A 182 17.13 -8.50 -3.72
CA VAL A 182 18.54 -8.20 -3.50
C VAL A 182 18.71 -7.74 -2.06
N LEU A 183 19.49 -8.46 -1.28
CA LEU A 183 19.81 -8.12 0.10
C LEU A 183 21.17 -7.41 0.13
N LEU A 184 21.23 -6.25 0.79
CA LEU A 184 22.43 -5.43 0.84
C LEU A 184 22.84 -5.12 2.26
N ARG A 185 24.13 -5.25 2.56
CA ARG A 185 24.74 -4.80 3.80
C ARG A 185 25.96 -3.95 3.52
N GLY A 186 26.30 -3.01 4.38
CA GLY A 186 27.54 -2.23 4.26
C GLY A 186 28.75 -3.16 4.13
N ALA A 187 29.65 -2.89 3.18
CA ALA A 187 30.81 -3.74 2.93
C ALA A 187 31.70 -3.87 4.17
N GLY A 188 32.16 -5.09 4.45
CA GLY A 188 32.91 -5.42 5.68
C GLY A 188 32.06 -5.40 6.97
N GLY A 189 30.75 -5.16 6.88
CA GLY A 189 29.85 -5.12 8.03
C GLY A 189 29.22 -6.48 8.36
N GLY A 190 28.86 -6.68 9.62
CA GLY A 190 28.24 -7.92 10.12
C GLY A 190 26.71 -7.99 10.02
N ALA A 191 26.04 -6.96 9.49
CA ALA A 191 24.58 -6.94 9.39
C ALA A 191 24.05 -8.09 8.52
N ARG A 192 22.96 -8.73 8.96
CA ARG A 192 22.30 -9.81 8.23
C ARG A 192 20.85 -9.41 7.95
N PRO A 193 20.57 -8.66 6.86
CA PRO A 193 19.20 -8.43 6.46
C PRO A 193 18.49 -9.76 6.15
N SER A 194 17.20 -9.81 6.44
CA SER A 194 16.36 -10.99 6.23
C SER A 194 14.94 -10.60 5.82
N LEU A 195 14.23 -11.54 5.21
CA LEU A 195 12.83 -11.43 4.84
C LEU A 195 12.02 -12.54 5.50
N ASP A 196 10.89 -12.14 6.07
CA ASP A 196 9.89 -13.00 6.71
C ASP A 196 8.72 -13.31 5.76
N LEU A 197 8.61 -12.55 4.67
CA LEU A 197 7.55 -12.64 3.67
C LEU A 197 8.01 -11.93 2.40
N THR A 198 7.72 -12.52 1.24
CA THR A 198 7.58 -11.83 -0.04
C THR A 198 6.29 -12.29 -0.71
N THR A 199 5.51 -11.36 -1.27
CA THR A 199 4.33 -11.68 -2.10
C THR A 199 4.39 -10.96 -3.44
N ALA A 200 3.69 -11.48 -4.43
CA ALA A 200 3.32 -10.77 -5.65
C ALA A 200 1.84 -11.01 -5.95
N MET A 201 1.05 -9.93 -5.94
CA MET A 201 -0.30 -9.93 -6.48
C MET A 201 -0.22 -9.56 -7.95
N ALA A 202 -0.71 -10.42 -8.83
CA ALA A 202 -0.85 -10.16 -10.26
C ALA A 202 -2.33 -10.09 -10.62
N SER A 203 -2.68 -9.22 -11.58
CA SER A 203 -4.08 -9.05 -11.97
C SER A 203 -4.26 -8.60 -13.42
N ALA A 204 -5.44 -8.92 -13.95
CA ALA A 204 -6.00 -8.36 -15.17
C ALA A 204 -7.45 -8.01 -14.87
N LEU A 205 -7.79 -6.72 -14.92
CA LEU A 205 -9.06 -6.21 -14.40
C LEU A 205 -9.95 -5.65 -15.51
N PRO A 206 -11.29 -5.68 -15.32
CA PRO A 206 -12.21 -4.90 -16.13
C PRO A 206 -12.16 -3.42 -15.77
N SER A 207 -12.60 -2.57 -16.69
CA SER A 207 -12.71 -1.12 -16.47
C SER A 207 -13.90 -0.72 -15.60
N THR A 208 -14.87 -1.61 -15.39
CA THR A 208 -16.08 -1.34 -14.59
C THR A 208 -16.16 -2.23 -13.35
N ALA A 209 -16.87 -1.78 -12.32
CA ALA A 209 -17.09 -2.60 -11.11
C ALA A 209 -17.90 -3.88 -11.41
N GLY A 210 -18.82 -3.82 -12.37
CA GLY A 210 -19.86 -4.83 -12.56
C GLY A 210 -21.03 -4.62 -11.59
N ALA A 211 -21.81 -5.67 -11.35
CA ALA A 211 -22.92 -5.62 -10.40
C ALA A 211 -22.43 -5.60 -8.95
N THR A 212 -23.09 -4.81 -8.10
CA THR A 212 -22.84 -4.80 -6.65
C THR A 212 -23.05 -6.19 -6.06
N SER A 213 -22.09 -6.63 -5.26
CA SER A 213 -22.16 -7.91 -4.57
C SER A 213 -23.26 -7.90 -3.53
N THR A 214 -23.98 -9.02 -3.40
CA THR A 214 -25.00 -9.17 -2.35
C THR A 214 -24.33 -9.38 -0.99
N PRO A 215 -24.87 -8.85 0.13
CA PRO A 215 -24.22 -8.94 1.44
C PRO A 215 -24.09 -10.39 1.94
N GLY A 216 -22.96 -10.71 2.57
CA GLY A 216 -22.54 -12.07 2.91
C GLY A 216 -22.07 -12.25 4.36
N PRO A 217 -20.95 -12.96 4.60
CA PRO A 217 -20.60 -13.51 5.92
C PRO A 217 -20.22 -12.48 6.99
N GLY A 218 -19.84 -11.26 6.60
CA GLY A 218 -19.47 -10.17 7.51
C GLY A 218 -20.66 -9.32 7.99
N ARG A 219 -21.87 -9.67 7.58
CA ARG A 219 -23.09 -8.90 7.86
C ARG A 219 -23.32 -8.74 9.36
N GLY A 220 -23.54 -7.51 9.80
CA GLY A 220 -23.78 -7.18 11.21
C GLY A 220 -22.54 -7.19 12.10
N ILE A 221 -21.36 -7.50 11.55
CA ILE A 221 -20.09 -7.50 12.29
C ILE A 221 -19.43 -6.13 12.12
N VAL A 222 -19.09 -5.50 13.24
CA VAL A 222 -18.30 -4.26 13.28
C VAL A 222 -17.18 -4.42 14.29
N LEU A 223 -15.95 -4.42 13.80
CA LEU A 223 -14.75 -4.55 14.61
C LEU A 223 -14.48 -3.23 15.38
N PRO A 224 -14.01 -3.31 16.63
CA PRO A 224 -13.73 -2.14 17.46
C PRO A 224 -12.42 -1.42 17.07
N VAL A 225 -12.18 -1.20 15.78
CA VAL A 225 -10.97 -0.51 15.28
C VAL A 225 -10.93 0.93 15.84
N PRO A 226 -9.81 1.38 16.47
CA PRO A 226 -9.69 2.72 17.01
C PRO A 226 -9.81 3.79 15.92
N ARG A 227 -10.21 5.00 16.31
CA ARG A 227 -10.56 6.09 15.40
C ARG A 227 -9.50 7.18 15.45
N TYR A 228 -8.63 7.20 14.44
CA TYR A 228 -7.59 8.22 14.25
C TYR A 228 -7.97 9.08 13.05
N SER A 229 -7.84 10.39 13.21
CA SER A 229 -8.08 11.37 12.16
C SER A 229 -6.72 11.85 11.67
N GLN A 230 -6.51 11.90 10.36
CA GLN A 230 -5.29 12.47 9.80
C GLN A 230 -5.28 14.00 9.93
N MET A 231 -6.46 14.62 9.95
CA MET A 231 -6.63 16.08 9.94
C MET A 231 -6.19 16.74 11.24
N VAL A 232 -6.08 16.01 12.36
CA VAL A 232 -5.49 16.56 13.59
C VAL A 232 -3.98 16.74 13.49
N HIS A 233 -3.34 16.21 12.44
CA HIS A 233 -1.92 16.35 12.14
C HIS A 233 -1.65 17.36 11.01
N THR A 234 -2.62 18.21 10.67
CA THR A 234 -2.48 19.25 9.64
C THR A 234 -1.20 20.06 9.87
N GLY A 235 -0.35 20.14 8.84
CA GLY A 235 0.93 20.87 8.89
C GLY A 235 2.02 20.27 9.79
N HIS A 236 1.80 19.11 10.41
CA HIS A 236 2.84 18.40 11.14
C HIS A 236 3.89 17.87 10.15
N TYR A 237 5.18 18.13 10.41
CA TYR A 237 6.31 17.62 9.62
C TYR A 237 6.08 17.63 8.09
N PRO A 238 5.97 18.82 7.49
CA PRO A 238 5.59 18.99 6.09
C PRO A 238 6.56 18.33 5.10
N GLU A 239 7.78 17.99 5.51
CA GLU A 239 8.73 17.22 4.72
C GLU A 239 8.25 15.79 4.34
N TRP A 240 7.16 15.30 4.95
CA TRP A 240 6.54 14.02 4.62
C TRP A 240 5.19 14.20 3.94
N GLY A 241 5.17 14.95 2.84
CA GLY A 241 3.97 15.12 2.00
C GLY A 241 3.04 16.25 2.46
N GLY A 242 3.59 17.31 3.06
CA GLY A 242 2.82 18.49 3.48
C GLY A 242 2.12 18.38 4.85
N GLY A 243 2.09 17.19 5.44
CA GLY A 243 1.52 16.93 6.77
C GLY A 243 0.28 16.05 6.73
N GLY A 244 -0.49 16.07 7.82
CA GLY A 244 -1.65 15.20 8.05
C GLY A 244 -2.64 15.10 6.90
N GLU A 245 -2.81 16.14 6.10
CA GLU A 245 -3.66 16.19 4.92
C GLU A 245 -3.35 15.11 3.88
N ALA A 246 -2.10 14.63 3.84
CA ALA A 246 -1.64 13.58 2.94
C ALA A 246 -1.37 12.23 3.63
N TRP A 247 -1.83 12.05 4.88
CA TRP A 247 -1.48 10.91 5.75
C TRP A 247 -2.60 9.87 5.90
N CYS A 248 -3.48 9.73 4.91
CA CYS A 248 -4.58 8.76 4.94
C CYS A 248 -4.08 7.31 5.12
N SER A 249 -2.99 6.92 4.43
CA SER A 249 -2.37 5.59 4.53
C SER A 249 -1.74 5.32 5.91
N PRO A 250 -0.80 6.14 6.43
CA PRO A 250 -0.21 5.92 7.76
C PRO A 250 -1.24 6.03 8.90
N THR A 251 -2.26 6.88 8.77
CA THR A 251 -3.35 6.97 9.76
C THR A 251 -4.19 5.70 9.77
N SER A 252 -4.61 5.21 8.59
CA SER A 252 -5.39 3.97 8.45
C SER A 252 -4.61 2.74 8.95
N THR A 253 -3.32 2.67 8.61
CA THR A 253 -2.43 1.61 9.09
C THR A 253 -2.27 1.67 10.61
N SER A 254 -2.14 2.87 11.18
CA SER A 254 -2.08 3.05 12.64
C SER A 254 -3.38 2.60 13.32
N MET A 255 -4.55 2.83 12.71
CA MET A 255 -5.82 2.34 13.24
C MET A 255 -5.86 0.81 13.31
N VAL A 256 -5.39 0.12 12.25
CA VAL A 256 -5.31 -1.35 12.24
C VAL A 256 -4.28 -1.87 13.24
N LEU A 257 -3.10 -1.24 13.34
CA LEU A 257 -2.12 -1.59 14.37
C LEU A 257 -2.65 -1.38 15.80
N GLY A 258 -3.41 -0.31 16.02
CA GLY A 258 -4.07 -0.05 17.29
C GLY A 258 -5.16 -1.06 17.64
N TYR A 259 -5.86 -1.62 16.63
CA TYR A 259 -6.83 -2.70 16.85
C TYR A 259 -6.18 -3.98 17.40
N TYR A 260 -4.94 -4.26 16.99
CA TYR A 260 -4.16 -5.41 17.48
C TYR A 260 -3.28 -5.09 18.70
N ASP A 261 -3.42 -3.91 19.33
CA ASP A 261 -2.50 -3.42 20.37
C ASP A 261 -1.01 -3.46 19.96
N ALA A 262 -0.76 -3.31 18.65
CA ALA A 262 0.53 -3.49 17.99
C ALA A 262 1.18 -2.16 17.55
N LEU A 263 0.76 -1.03 18.12
CA LEU A 263 1.38 0.27 17.84
C LEU A 263 2.88 0.26 18.20
N PRO A 264 3.70 1.08 17.52
CA PRO A 264 5.10 1.24 17.89
C PRO A 264 5.25 1.63 19.37
N ARG A 265 6.30 1.14 20.02
CA ARG A 265 6.59 1.49 21.42
C ARG A 265 6.93 2.99 21.56
N PRO A 266 6.61 3.65 22.70
CA PRO A 266 6.88 5.08 22.92
C PRO A 266 8.30 5.55 22.60
N ARG A 267 9.30 4.71 22.91
CA ARG A 267 10.71 5.02 22.62
C ARG A 267 11.00 5.26 21.13
N THR A 268 10.21 4.68 20.23
CA THR A 268 10.40 4.73 18.78
C THR A 268 9.95 6.06 18.19
N TYR A 269 8.89 6.67 18.75
CA TYR A 269 8.36 7.95 18.30
C TYR A 269 8.69 9.12 19.24
N ARG A 270 9.61 8.96 20.20
CA ARG A 270 10.04 10.04 21.11
C ARG A 270 10.62 11.30 20.45
N TRP A 271 10.92 11.22 19.16
CA TRP A 271 11.41 12.34 18.37
C TRP A 271 10.27 13.28 17.96
N VAL A 272 9.03 12.81 18.05
CA VAL A 272 7.83 13.61 17.79
C VAL A 272 7.65 14.60 18.95
N ALA A 273 7.39 15.86 18.64
CA ALA A 273 7.09 16.92 19.59
C ALA A 273 5.96 16.51 20.57
N GLY A 274 6.11 16.89 21.84
CA GLY A 274 5.32 16.33 22.95
C GLY A 274 3.84 16.71 22.94
N GLU A 275 3.47 17.74 22.20
CA GLU A 275 2.12 18.28 22.05
C GLU A 275 1.32 17.63 20.92
N HIS A 276 1.95 16.81 20.06
CA HIS A 276 1.25 16.13 18.96
C HIS A 276 0.39 14.98 19.52
N THR A 277 -0.92 15.01 19.21
CA THR A 277 -1.82 13.88 19.48
C THR A 277 -1.46 12.70 18.57
N ASP A 278 -1.65 11.46 19.03
CA ASP A 278 -1.37 10.24 18.26
C ASP A 278 0.03 10.22 17.58
N PRO A 279 1.14 10.44 18.31
CA PRO A 279 2.47 10.63 17.71
C PRO A 279 2.98 9.41 16.91
N TRP A 280 2.34 8.26 17.06
CA TRP A 280 2.60 7.10 16.22
C TRP A 280 2.15 7.28 14.76
N VAL A 281 1.21 8.20 14.47
CA VAL A 281 0.80 8.54 13.09
C VAL A 281 1.90 9.34 12.41
N ASP A 282 2.45 10.37 13.05
CA ASP A 282 3.64 11.11 12.57
C ASP A 282 4.80 10.13 12.33
N HIS A 283 4.97 9.18 13.25
CA HIS A 283 5.97 8.13 13.07
C HIS A 283 5.69 7.25 11.87
N ALA A 284 4.46 6.75 11.71
CA ALA A 284 4.09 5.94 10.56
C ALA A 284 4.33 6.70 9.25
N ALA A 285 3.94 7.98 9.16
CA ALA A 285 4.14 8.82 7.97
C ALA A 285 5.62 8.89 7.57
N ARG A 286 6.52 9.21 8.53
CA ARG A 286 7.96 9.18 8.30
C ARG A 286 8.45 7.81 7.82
N MET A 287 7.97 6.73 8.43
CA MET A 287 8.46 5.39 8.15
C MET A 287 7.92 4.80 6.83
N THR A 288 6.79 5.30 6.31
CA THR A 288 6.22 4.84 5.04
C THR A 288 6.46 5.79 3.87
N TYR A 289 7.06 6.97 4.11
CA TYR A 289 7.37 7.95 3.06
C TYR A 289 8.25 7.36 1.96
N ASP A 290 7.81 7.53 0.71
CA ASP A 290 8.57 7.25 -0.50
C ASP A 290 9.14 8.56 -1.05
N HIS A 291 10.46 8.70 -1.01
CA HIS A 291 11.16 9.92 -1.39
C HIS A 291 11.21 10.20 -2.90
N THR A 292 10.90 9.23 -3.75
CA THR A 292 10.79 9.46 -5.21
C THR A 292 9.35 9.78 -5.62
N TYR A 293 8.38 9.13 -4.98
CA TYR A 293 6.96 9.46 -5.15
C TYR A 293 6.55 10.76 -4.47
N ASP A 294 7.29 11.18 -3.44
CA ASP A 294 7.00 12.34 -2.59
C ASP A 294 5.68 12.19 -1.80
N GLY A 295 5.44 10.98 -1.27
CA GLY A 295 4.20 10.68 -0.57
C GLY A 295 4.25 9.44 0.33
N THR A 296 3.24 9.32 1.21
CA THR A 296 3.07 8.18 2.12
C THR A 296 2.19 7.06 1.54
N GLY A 297 1.75 7.24 0.28
CA GLY A 297 0.81 6.37 -0.42
C GLY A 297 1.42 5.15 -1.10
N ASN A 298 2.71 4.85 -0.91
CA ASN A 298 3.34 3.64 -1.45
C ASN A 298 2.87 2.40 -0.64
N TRP A 299 2.08 1.53 -1.29
CA TRP A 299 1.35 0.46 -0.60
C TRP A 299 2.28 -0.63 -0.02
N PRO A 300 3.27 -1.15 -0.77
CA PRO A 300 4.26 -2.08 -0.22
C PRO A 300 5.10 -1.49 0.92
N PHE A 301 5.43 -0.20 0.89
CA PHE A 301 6.21 0.41 1.97
C PHE A 301 5.41 0.44 3.27
N THR A 302 4.11 0.69 3.17
CA THR A 302 3.19 0.70 4.29
C THR A 302 3.01 -0.69 4.90
N THR A 303 2.82 -1.72 4.07
CA THR A 303 2.70 -3.10 4.57
C THR A 303 4.03 -3.63 5.12
N ALA A 304 5.17 -3.27 4.52
CA ALA A 304 6.50 -3.59 5.05
C ALA A 304 6.78 -2.93 6.42
N TYR A 305 6.25 -1.74 6.67
CA TYR A 305 6.30 -1.08 7.98
C TYR A 305 5.42 -1.80 9.02
N ALA A 306 4.20 -2.20 8.65
CA ALA A 306 3.23 -2.81 9.55
C ALA A 306 3.55 -4.27 9.92
N ALA A 307 4.08 -5.05 8.98
CA ALA A 307 4.34 -6.49 9.15
C ALA A 307 5.13 -6.83 10.43
N PRO A 308 6.30 -6.22 10.73
CA PRO A 308 7.06 -6.55 11.94
C PRO A 308 6.40 -6.09 13.26
N LEU A 309 5.29 -5.35 13.19
CA LEU A 309 4.52 -4.92 14.36
C LEU A 309 3.33 -5.84 14.62
N ALA A 310 2.58 -6.22 13.58
CA ALA A 310 1.38 -7.07 13.71
C ALA A 310 1.66 -8.57 13.53
N GLY A 311 2.64 -8.95 12.71
CA GLY A 311 2.94 -10.33 12.35
C GLY A 311 3.18 -10.46 10.84
N LYS A 312 2.12 -10.31 10.04
CA LYS A 312 2.19 -10.32 8.58
C LYS A 312 1.38 -9.18 8.00
N ALA A 313 1.89 -8.58 6.93
CA ALA A 313 1.16 -7.61 6.15
C ALA A 313 1.55 -7.67 4.67
N PHE A 314 0.56 -7.54 3.78
CA PHE A 314 0.77 -7.57 2.34
C PHE A 314 -0.34 -6.83 1.61
N VAL A 315 -0.05 -6.45 0.37
CA VAL A 315 -1.00 -5.85 -0.56
C VAL A 315 -1.64 -6.96 -1.39
N THR A 316 -2.96 -6.87 -1.58
CA THR A 316 -3.68 -7.69 -2.56
C THR A 316 -4.83 -6.92 -3.19
N ARG A 317 -5.56 -7.55 -4.12
CA ARG A 317 -6.85 -7.10 -4.62
C ARG A 317 -7.93 -8.11 -4.26
N LEU A 318 -9.09 -7.60 -3.89
CA LEU A 318 -10.30 -8.37 -3.64
C LEU A 318 -11.30 -8.13 -4.78
N ARG A 319 -12.07 -9.16 -5.12
CA ARG A 319 -13.01 -9.11 -6.24
C ARG A 319 -14.28 -8.34 -5.93
N SER A 320 -14.66 -8.28 -4.66
CA SER A 320 -15.90 -7.70 -4.18
C SER A 320 -15.89 -7.54 -2.65
N LEU A 321 -16.88 -6.82 -2.13
CA LEU A 321 -17.15 -6.72 -0.70
C LEU A 321 -17.51 -8.08 -0.09
N ARG A 322 -17.96 -9.08 -0.87
CA ARG A 322 -18.13 -10.45 -0.36
C ARG A 322 -16.81 -11.09 0.09
N GLU A 323 -15.70 -10.78 -0.57
CA GLU A 323 -14.38 -11.24 -0.12
C GLU A 323 -13.93 -10.43 1.11
N ALA A 324 -14.14 -9.11 1.11
CA ALA A 324 -13.85 -8.26 2.28
C ALA A 324 -14.62 -8.70 3.54
N GLU A 325 -15.88 -9.10 3.38
CA GLU A 325 -16.73 -9.66 4.44
C GLU A 325 -16.13 -10.92 5.08
N ARG A 326 -15.35 -11.73 4.36
CA ARG A 326 -14.66 -12.90 4.93
C ARG A 326 -13.55 -12.49 5.90
N PHE A 327 -12.81 -11.43 5.57
CA PHE A 327 -11.80 -10.88 6.47
C PHE A 327 -12.43 -10.29 7.73
N ILE A 328 -13.49 -9.51 7.58
CA ILE A 328 -14.23 -8.97 8.74
C ILE A 328 -14.78 -10.10 9.61
N ALA A 329 -15.35 -11.16 9.03
CA ALA A 329 -15.82 -12.33 9.77
C ALA A 329 -14.68 -13.08 10.49
N ALA A 330 -13.45 -13.03 9.96
CA ALA A 330 -12.24 -13.55 10.60
C ALA A 330 -11.61 -12.56 11.60
N GLY A 331 -12.23 -11.40 11.86
CA GLY A 331 -11.71 -10.39 12.78
C GLY A 331 -10.56 -9.55 12.22
N ILE A 332 -10.38 -9.50 10.90
CA ILE A 332 -9.31 -8.76 10.22
C ILE A 332 -9.89 -7.51 9.55
N PRO A 333 -9.64 -6.29 10.06
CA PRO A 333 -9.99 -5.06 9.34
C PRO A 333 -9.09 -4.88 8.12
N LEU A 334 -9.62 -4.21 7.10
CA LEU A 334 -8.90 -4.00 5.82
C LEU A 334 -8.67 -2.52 5.57
N VAL A 335 -7.44 -2.13 5.27
CA VAL A 335 -7.19 -0.80 4.67
C VAL A 335 -7.43 -0.92 3.18
N VAL A 336 -8.20 -0.03 2.57
CA VAL A 336 -8.53 -0.06 1.13
C VAL A 336 -8.33 1.30 0.48
N SER A 337 -8.08 1.30 -0.83
CA SER A 337 -7.88 2.50 -1.64
C SER A 337 -9.11 2.81 -2.48
N VAL A 338 -9.71 3.98 -2.29
CA VAL A 338 -10.87 4.46 -3.06
C VAL A 338 -10.51 5.74 -3.81
N ALA A 339 -11.21 6.02 -4.91
CA ALA A 339 -11.22 7.33 -5.55
C ALA A 339 -12.64 7.64 -6.01
N PHE A 340 -13.07 8.89 -5.88
CA PHE A 340 -14.44 9.29 -6.16
C PHE A 340 -14.51 10.79 -6.48
N GLY A 341 -15.38 11.13 -7.41
CA GLY A 341 -15.80 12.50 -7.70
C GLY A 341 -16.90 12.99 -6.75
N ARG A 342 -17.31 14.24 -6.99
CA ARG A 342 -18.37 14.88 -6.21
C ARG A 342 -19.69 14.15 -6.37
N GLY A 343 -20.26 13.70 -5.25
CA GLY A 343 -21.57 13.03 -5.22
C GLY A 343 -21.55 11.55 -5.57
N GLU A 344 -20.38 10.93 -5.76
CA GLU A 344 -20.29 9.49 -6.04
C GLU A 344 -20.28 8.63 -4.77
N LEU A 345 -19.98 9.22 -3.61
CA LEU A 345 -19.98 8.55 -2.31
C LEU A 345 -20.64 9.45 -1.26
N ASP A 346 -21.84 9.08 -0.82
CA ASP A 346 -22.60 9.92 0.11
C ASP A 346 -22.05 9.84 1.54
N GLY A 347 -22.08 10.97 2.25
CA GLY A 347 -21.66 11.06 3.65
C GLY A 347 -20.14 11.05 3.88
N THR A 348 -19.33 11.06 2.82
CA THR A 348 -17.87 11.26 2.86
C THR A 348 -17.49 12.59 3.54
N PRO A 349 -16.39 12.65 4.32
CA PRO A 349 -15.92 13.91 4.92
C PRO A 349 -15.26 14.86 3.91
N ILE A 350 -14.94 14.39 2.69
CA ILE A 350 -14.24 15.14 1.65
C ILE A 350 -15.02 15.08 0.34
N SER A 351 -15.08 16.18 -0.42
CA SER A 351 -15.99 16.25 -1.58
C SER A 351 -15.58 15.41 -2.78
N ALA A 352 -14.31 15.06 -2.90
CA ALA A 352 -13.75 14.22 -3.97
C ALA A 352 -12.34 13.77 -3.57
N SER A 353 -11.83 12.71 -4.20
CA SER A 353 -10.44 12.28 -4.10
C SER A 353 -9.98 11.49 -5.33
N ASN A 354 -8.74 11.72 -5.77
CA ASN A 354 -8.07 10.91 -6.80
C ASN A 354 -7.37 9.66 -6.22
N GLY A 355 -7.44 9.47 -4.90
CA GLY A 355 -6.84 8.36 -4.18
C GLY A 355 -6.91 8.62 -2.67
N HIS A 356 -7.62 7.77 -1.94
CA HIS A 356 -7.83 7.90 -0.50
C HIS A 356 -7.81 6.55 0.19
N LEU A 357 -7.06 6.44 1.27
CA LEU A 357 -6.94 5.21 2.05
C LEU A 357 -7.79 5.32 3.31
N LEU A 358 -8.64 4.32 3.53
CA LEU A 358 -9.51 4.22 4.71
C LEU A 358 -9.61 2.76 5.19
N VAL A 359 -10.20 2.53 6.35
CA VAL A 359 -10.33 1.18 6.92
C VAL A 359 -11.77 0.69 6.81
N ILE A 360 -12.00 -0.44 6.14
CA ILE A 360 -13.23 -1.22 6.33
C ILE A 360 -13.14 -1.87 7.71
N SER A 361 -14.01 -1.41 8.61
CA SER A 361 -14.09 -1.91 10.00
C SER A 361 -15.27 -2.87 10.20
N GLY A 362 -16.16 -3.00 9.22
CA GLY A 362 -17.25 -3.95 9.28
C GLY A 362 -18.39 -3.67 8.32
N PHE A 363 -19.52 -4.32 8.55
CA PHE A 363 -20.73 -4.20 7.74
C PHE A 363 -21.98 -4.14 8.63
N ARG A 364 -22.96 -3.33 8.23
CA ARG A 364 -24.28 -3.30 8.86
C ARG A 364 -25.10 -4.54 8.47
N GLN A 365 -26.26 -4.71 9.11
CA GLN A 365 -27.17 -5.84 8.83
C GLN A 365 -27.72 -5.82 7.39
N ASN A 366 -27.90 -4.63 6.81
CA ASN A 366 -28.30 -4.47 5.41
C ASN A 366 -27.13 -4.62 4.41
N GLY A 367 -25.89 -4.77 4.90
CA GLY A 367 -24.69 -4.91 4.08
C GLY A 367 -23.95 -3.62 3.75
N ASP A 368 -24.41 -2.47 4.27
CA ASP A 368 -23.71 -1.20 4.15
C ASP A 368 -22.36 -1.25 4.86
N VAL A 369 -21.37 -0.55 4.30
CA VAL A 369 -19.98 -0.68 4.69
C VAL A 369 -19.69 0.27 5.85
N VAL A 370 -19.26 -0.27 6.99
CA VAL A 370 -18.82 0.52 8.14
C VAL A 370 -17.32 0.76 8.03
N VAL A 371 -16.93 2.02 7.83
CA VAL A 371 -15.53 2.41 7.67
C VAL A 371 -15.04 3.28 8.82
N ASN A 372 -13.72 3.30 9.03
CA ASN A 372 -13.03 4.42 9.65
C ASN A 372 -12.34 5.22 8.55
N ASP A 373 -12.86 6.41 8.25
CA ASP A 373 -12.34 7.36 7.27
C ASP A 373 -11.43 8.40 7.96
N PRO A 374 -10.11 8.37 7.72
CA PRO A 374 -9.18 9.23 8.44
C PRO A 374 -9.32 10.71 8.07
N ALA A 375 -9.95 11.05 6.94
CA ALA A 375 -10.06 12.45 6.47
C ALA A 375 -11.11 13.27 7.22
N SER A 376 -11.78 12.72 8.23
CA SER A 376 -12.65 13.51 9.10
C SER A 376 -11.83 14.49 9.95
N SER A 377 -12.31 15.72 10.15
CA SER A 377 -11.67 16.74 10.99
C SER A 377 -11.57 16.40 12.49
N THR A 378 -12.33 15.40 12.96
CA THR A 378 -12.33 14.98 14.37
C THR A 378 -12.40 13.46 14.49
N ARG A 379 -11.90 12.90 15.59
CA ARG A 379 -12.00 11.45 15.87
C ARG A 379 -13.43 10.93 15.88
N ALA A 380 -14.37 11.74 16.37
CA ALA A 380 -15.79 11.35 16.44
C ALA A 380 -16.38 11.10 15.05
N GLY A 381 -15.96 11.89 14.05
CA GLY A 381 -16.43 11.79 12.68
C GLY A 381 -15.68 10.78 11.79
N VAL A 382 -14.67 10.08 12.33
CA VAL A 382 -13.90 9.07 11.58
C VAL A 382 -14.76 7.86 11.22
N ARG A 383 -15.60 7.35 12.14
CA ARG A 383 -16.44 6.20 11.83
C ARG A 383 -17.66 6.62 11.01
N ARG A 384 -17.84 6.00 9.85
CA ARG A 384 -18.94 6.27 8.91
C ARG A 384 -19.57 4.99 8.39
N THR A 385 -20.72 5.11 7.75
CA THR A 385 -21.38 4.01 7.05
C THR A 385 -21.73 4.50 5.65
N TYR A 386 -21.27 3.77 4.63
CA TYR A 386 -21.49 4.09 3.22
C TYR A 386 -22.42 3.06 2.58
N GLY A 387 -23.23 3.51 1.62
CA GLY A 387 -24.03 2.63 0.79
C GLY A 387 -23.15 1.60 0.09
N ARG A 388 -23.55 0.33 0.13
CA ARG A 388 -22.75 -0.78 -0.40
C ARG A 388 -22.41 -0.61 -1.88
N ASP A 389 -23.39 -0.22 -2.66
CA ASP A 389 -23.31 0.00 -4.10
C ASP A 389 -22.33 1.11 -4.46
N GLN A 390 -22.46 2.27 -3.80
CA GLN A 390 -21.57 3.41 -3.96
C GLN A 390 -20.13 3.03 -3.60
N PHE A 391 -19.94 2.44 -2.41
CA PHE A 391 -18.61 2.11 -1.90
C PHE A 391 -17.91 1.04 -2.75
N GLU A 392 -18.60 -0.04 -3.11
CA GLU A 392 -18.01 -1.11 -3.91
C GLU A 392 -17.63 -0.60 -5.30
N LYS A 393 -18.46 0.24 -5.91
CA LYS A 393 -18.17 0.85 -7.21
C LYS A 393 -16.89 1.69 -7.15
N VAL A 394 -16.82 2.67 -6.25
CA VAL A 394 -15.67 3.60 -6.18
C VAL A 394 -14.38 2.89 -5.73
N TRP A 395 -14.48 1.78 -5.01
CA TRP A 395 -13.33 0.95 -4.64
C TRP A 395 -12.82 0.10 -5.81
N LEU A 396 -13.74 -0.58 -6.53
CA LEU A 396 -13.38 -1.50 -7.61
C LEU A 396 -12.96 -0.78 -8.89
N GLU A 397 -13.55 0.37 -9.22
CA GLU A 397 -13.23 1.14 -10.43
C GLU A 397 -11.96 1.99 -10.28
N ALA A 398 -11.65 2.45 -9.06
CA ALA A 398 -10.47 3.27 -8.83
C ALA A 398 -9.19 2.45 -8.70
N SER A 399 -9.15 1.51 -7.77
CA SER A 399 -7.92 0.79 -7.38
C SER A 399 -7.95 -0.70 -7.71
N GLY A 400 -9.05 -1.17 -8.32
CA GLY A 400 -9.21 -2.56 -8.69
C GLY A 400 -9.54 -3.49 -7.52
N GLY A 401 -10.04 -2.95 -6.40
CA GLY A 401 -10.29 -3.72 -5.19
C GLY A 401 -9.07 -3.82 -4.27
N LEU A 402 -8.14 -2.88 -4.35
CA LEU A 402 -6.91 -2.86 -3.57
C LEU A 402 -7.18 -2.90 -2.06
N ALA A 403 -6.49 -3.80 -1.36
CA ALA A 403 -6.53 -3.93 0.08
C ALA A 403 -5.14 -4.18 0.69
N TYR A 404 -4.87 -3.56 1.84
CA TYR A 404 -3.83 -4.02 2.75
C TYR A 404 -4.45 -5.02 3.70
N VAL A 405 -3.87 -6.21 3.74
CA VAL A 405 -4.17 -7.21 4.74
C VAL A 405 -3.06 -7.12 5.78
N ILE A 406 -3.41 -6.74 7.02
CA ILE A 406 -2.51 -6.70 8.18
C ILE A 406 -3.16 -7.60 9.22
N HIS A 407 -2.45 -8.64 9.67
CA HIS A 407 -3.00 -9.59 10.62
C HIS A 407 -1.92 -10.16 11.55
N ASP A 408 -2.38 -10.59 12.72
CA ASP A 408 -1.58 -11.31 13.70
C ASP A 408 -1.87 -12.83 13.63
N GLN A 409 -1.27 -13.59 14.55
CA GLN A 409 -1.51 -15.03 14.64
C GLN A 409 -2.87 -15.40 15.25
N ALA A 410 -3.49 -14.49 16.02
CA ALA A 410 -4.79 -14.71 16.63
C ALA A 410 -5.94 -14.59 15.59
N HIS A 411 -5.68 -13.87 14.50
CA HIS A 411 -6.60 -13.66 13.39
C HIS A 411 -6.02 -14.26 12.10
N PRO A 412 -6.07 -15.60 11.93
CA PRO A 412 -5.57 -16.25 10.72
C PRO A 412 -6.40 -15.84 9.49
N LEU A 413 -5.75 -15.83 8.32
CA LEU A 413 -6.42 -15.52 7.05
C LEU A 413 -7.58 -16.49 6.79
N PRO A 414 -8.74 -16.01 6.31
CA PRO A 414 -9.83 -16.88 5.89
C PRO A 414 -9.45 -17.65 4.61
N SER A 415 -10.14 -18.76 4.33
CA SER A 415 -9.93 -19.54 3.10
C SER A 415 -9.97 -18.67 1.84
N SER A 416 -8.92 -18.81 1.04
CA SER A 416 -8.64 -18.00 -0.14
C SER A 416 -9.02 -18.73 -1.42
N PRO A 417 -9.64 -18.05 -2.41
CA PRO A 417 -9.77 -18.57 -3.76
C PRO A 417 -8.53 -18.30 -4.63
N GLY A 418 -7.40 -17.93 -4.02
CA GLY A 418 -6.10 -17.77 -4.71
C GLY A 418 -5.52 -16.36 -4.70
N ASN A 419 -6.21 -15.36 -4.15
CA ASN A 419 -5.78 -13.96 -4.16
C ASN A 419 -5.37 -13.41 -2.78
N TRP A 420 -5.12 -14.25 -1.77
CA TRP A 420 -4.50 -13.86 -0.50
C TRP A 420 -4.00 -15.06 0.28
#